data_AF-A0A7V2AU62-F1
#
_entry.id   AF-A0A7V2AU62-F1
#
_cell.length_a   1.000
_cell.length_b   1.000
_cell.length_c   1.000
_cell.angle_alpha   90.00
_cell.angle_beta   90.00
_cell.angle_gamma   90.00
#
_symmetry.space_group_name_H-M   'P 1'
#
loop_
_entity.id
_entity.type
_entity.pdbx_description
1 polymer ?
#
loop_
_entity_poly.entity_id
_entity_poly.type
_entity_poly.pdbx_seq_one_letter_code
_entity_poly.pdbx_strand_id
1 'polypeptide(L)'
;EALLGVRMPRRPIFSRKDLPMWGKFKSLVSDRRTWLTILYMLVLMPLGIVYFTIFITLVAFVAYGIASPVLFYGFGLPMAHLNGVDIFLPGWYAPLTVVAGILLLILTLHLAKGLGYLHGRLAKVMLVKD
;
A
#
# COMPACT_ATOMS: atom_id res chain seq x y z
N GLU A 1 11.25 -14.12 -21.91
CA GLU A 1 11.05 -14.56 -23.30
C GLU A 1 9.68 -15.22 -23.53
N ALA A 2 9.10 -15.96 -22.57
CA ALA A 2 7.83 -16.66 -22.82
C ALA A 2 6.51 -15.89 -22.54
N LEU A 3 6.48 -14.84 -21.69
CA LEU A 3 5.21 -14.15 -21.34
C LEU A 3 5.05 -12.70 -21.84
N LEU A 4 6.13 -12.00 -22.20
CA LEU A 4 6.05 -10.58 -22.62
C LEU A 4 6.73 -10.29 -23.96
N GLY A 5 7.29 -11.30 -24.64
CA GLY A 5 8.03 -11.12 -25.91
C GLY A 5 9.28 -10.23 -25.83
N VAL A 6 9.51 -9.57 -24.69
CA VAL A 6 10.65 -8.69 -24.47
C VAL A 6 11.85 -9.53 -24.05
N ARG A 7 12.93 -9.41 -24.83
CA ARG A 7 14.26 -9.86 -24.44
C ARG A 7 14.70 -9.09 -23.20
N MET A 8 15.02 -9.80 -22.13
CA MET A 8 15.54 -9.14 -20.93
C MET A 8 16.87 -8.45 -21.27
N PRO A 9 17.01 -7.14 -21.02
CA PRO A 9 18.29 -6.45 -21.18
C PRO A 9 19.31 -7.08 -20.24
N ARG A 10 20.54 -7.29 -20.73
CA ARG A 10 21.64 -7.72 -19.85
C ARG A 10 21.83 -6.66 -18.77
N ARG A 11 21.94 -7.11 -17.52
CA ARG A 11 22.20 -6.25 -16.35
C ARG A 11 23.33 -5.26 -16.68
N PRO A 12 23.10 -3.94 -16.58
CA PRO A 12 24.18 -2.97 -16.71
C PRO A 12 25.22 -3.23 -15.61
N ILE A 13 26.50 -3.25 -15.98
CA ILE A 13 27.60 -3.51 -15.06
C ILE A 13 27.82 -2.24 -14.24
N PHE A 14 27.25 -2.20 -13.03
CA PHE A 14 27.31 -1.06 -12.10
C PHE A 14 28.70 -0.80 -11.49
N SER A 15 29.69 -1.64 -11.77
CA SER A 15 31.05 -1.51 -11.24
C SER A 15 32.01 -1.24 -12.38
N ARG A 16 32.49 0.00 -12.49
CA ARG A 16 33.78 0.25 -13.18
C ARG A 16 34.82 -0.56 -12.39
N LYS A 17 35.34 -1.63 -12.99
CA LYS A 17 36.33 -2.50 -12.34
C LYS A 17 37.68 -1.78 -12.12
N ASP A 18 37.81 -0.59 -12.70
CA ASP A 18 39.09 0.07 -12.95
C ASP A 18 39.47 1.10 -11.88
N LEU A 19 38.63 1.30 -10.84
CA LEU A 19 38.88 2.26 -9.77
C LEU A 19 39.29 1.57 -8.44
N PRO A 20 40.24 2.13 -7.67
CA PRO A 20 40.48 1.71 -6.29
C PRO A 20 39.23 1.95 -5.43
N MET A 21 39.06 1.16 -4.35
CA MET A 21 37.87 1.20 -3.47
C MET A 21 37.49 2.62 -3.01
N TRP A 22 38.49 3.43 -2.68
CA TRP A 22 38.29 4.84 -2.29
C TRP A 22 37.81 5.74 -3.44
N GLY A 23 38.30 5.50 -4.66
CA GLY A 23 37.86 6.20 -5.86
C GLY A 23 36.41 5.90 -6.21
N LYS A 24 35.95 4.66 -5.98
CA LYS A 24 34.55 4.26 -6.15
C LYS A 24 33.64 4.97 -5.15
N PHE A 25 34.00 4.98 -3.88
CA PHE A 25 33.23 5.66 -2.83
C PHE A 25 33.09 7.17 -3.12
N LYS A 26 34.20 7.84 -3.46
CA LYS A 26 34.17 9.27 -3.79
C LYS A 26 33.31 9.57 -5.03
N SER A 27 33.33 8.68 -6.03
CA SER A 27 32.47 8.80 -7.22
C SER A 27 30.98 8.64 -6.90
N LEU A 28 30.61 7.75 -5.96
CA LEU A 28 29.23 7.56 -5.52
C LEU A 28 28.73 8.76 -4.70
N VAL A 29 29.56 9.29 -3.80
CA VAL A 29 29.20 10.43 -2.95
C VAL A 29 29.15 11.74 -3.74
N SER A 30 29.97 11.92 -4.77
CA SER A 30 29.88 13.09 -5.66
C SER A 30 28.75 13.01 -6.68
N ASP A 31 28.15 11.83 -6.88
CA ASP A 31 27.03 11.68 -7.80
C ASP A 31 25.73 12.22 -7.16
N ARG A 32 25.17 13.29 -7.74
CA ARG A 32 23.88 13.87 -7.36
C ARG A 32 22.77 12.83 -7.32
N ARG A 33 22.85 11.79 -8.14
CA ARG A 33 21.86 10.71 -8.23
C ARG A 33 21.81 9.86 -6.97
N THR A 34 22.96 9.60 -6.34
CA THR A 34 23.02 8.82 -5.09
C THR A 34 22.21 9.53 -4.00
N TRP A 35 22.33 10.85 -3.92
CA TRP A 35 21.59 11.68 -2.98
C TRP A 35 20.09 11.72 -3.27
N LEU A 36 19.68 11.84 -4.54
CA LEU A 36 18.26 11.77 -4.92
C LEU A 36 17.65 10.40 -4.59
N THR A 37 18.42 9.32 -4.75
CA THR A 37 17.98 7.97 -4.41
C THR A 37 17.82 7.79 -2.90
N ILE A 38 18.77 8.30 -2.11
CA ILE A 38 18.68 8.29 -0.63
C ILE A 38 17.48 9.12 -0.17
N LEU A 39 17.28 10.32 -0.73
CA LEU A 39 16.13 11.16 -0.45
C LEU A 39 14.81 10.44 -0.79
N TYR A 40 14.75 9.78 -1.95
CA TYR A 40 13.60 8.96 -2.34
C TYR A 40 13.31 7.87 -1.30
N MET A 41 14.34 7.13 -0.83
CA MET A 41 14.16 6.11 0.20
C MET A 41 13.68 6.68 1.53
N LEU A 42 14.18 7.87 1.93
CA LEU A 42 13.72 8.56 3.13
C LEU A 42 12.27 9.01 3.02
N VAL A 43 11.85 9.50 1.85
CA VAL A 43 10.45 9.90 1.57
C VAL A 43 9.53 8.68 1.46
N LEU A 44 10.06 7.52 1.04
CA LEU A 44 9.32 6.27 0.94
C LEU A 44 8.77 5.81 2.30
N MET A 45 9.53 6.06 3.37
CA MET A 45 9.17 5.63 4.72
C MET A 45 7.90 6.31 5.26
N PRO A 46 7.79 7.65 5.33
CA PRO A 46 6.56 8.31 5.78
C PRO A 46 5.39 8.06 4.82
N LEU A 47 5.63 8.02 3.49
CA LEU A 47 4.57 7.66 2.53
C LEU A 47 4.04 6.25 2.76
N GLY A 48 4.94 5.29 3.02
CA GLY A 48 4.56 3.91 3.34
C GLY A 48 3.70 3.83 4.60
N ILE A 49 4.03 4.58 5.65
CA ILE A 49 3.23 4.66 6.87
C ILE A 49 1.83 5.19 6.56
N VAL A 50 1.72 6.31 5.84
CA VAL A 50 0.42 6.91 5.49
C VAL A 50 -0.44 5.96 4.66
N TYR A 51 0.13 5.29 3.67
CA TYR A 51 -0.61 4.31 2.88
C TYR A 51 -1.04 3.13 3.72
N PHE A 52 -0.13 2.58 4.52
CA PHE A 52 -0.42 1.45 5.39
C PHE A 52 -1.56 1.76 6.37
N THR A 53 -1.54 2.91 7.05
CA THR A 53 -2.58 3.28 8.01
C THR A 53 -3.94 3.47 7.35
N ILE A 54 -4.00 4.07 6.16
CA ILE A 54 -5.25 4.23 5.41
C ILE A 54 -5.78 2.85 4.95
N PHE A 55 -4.92 2.00 4.39
CA PHE A 55 -5.38 0.70 3.89
C PHE A 55 -5.78 -0.25 5.01
N ILE A 56 -5.02 -0.31 6.10
CA ILE A 56 -5.34 -1.22 7.20
C ILE A 56 -6.65 -0.83 7.88
N THR A 57 -6.92 0.47 8.02
CA THR A 57 -8.19 0.96 8.56
C THR A 57 -9.36 0.63 7.63
N LEU A 58 -9.24 0.91 6.32
CA LEU A 58 -10.27 0.58 5.34
C LEU A 58 -10.57 -0.93 5.30
N VAL A 59 -9.52 -1.77 5.27
CA VAL A 59 -9.68 -3.23 5.27
C VAL A 59 -10.34 -3.71 6.55
N ALA A 60 -10.01 -3.13 7.71
CA ALA A 60 -10.67 -3.46 8.97
C ALA A 60 -12.17 -3.12 8.93
N PHE A 61 -12.56 -1.97 8.37
CA PHE A 61 -13.97 -1.60 8.20
C PHE A 61 -14.71 -2.52 7.22
N VAL A 62 -14.07 -2.90 6.11
CA VAL A 62 -14.62 -3.88 5.16
C VAL A 62 -14.85 -5.22 5.86
N ALA A 63 -13.83 -5.72 6.57
CA ALA A 63 -13.91 -7.00 7.28
C ALA A 63 -15.03 -6.96 8.33
N TYR A 64 -15.13 -5.89 9.11
CA TYR A 64 -16.19 -5.70 10.08
C TYR A 64 -17.58 -5.68 9.42
N GLY A 65 -17.77 -4.90 8.35
CA GLY A 65 -19.07 -4.80 7.66
C GLY A 65 -19.54 -6.12 7.05
N ILE A 66 -18.62 -6.92 6.50
CA ILE A 66 -18.93 -8.23 5.92
C ILE A 66 -19.12 -9.29 7.02
N ALA A 67 -18.31 -9.27 8.07
CA ALA A 67 -18.38 -10.24 9.16
C ALA A 67 -19.52 -9.95 10.16
N SER A 68 -20.09 -8.74 10.16
CA SER A 68 -21.09 -8.32 11.15
C SER A 68 -22.28 -9.28 11.29
N PRO A 69 -22.88 -9.87 10.24
CA PRO A 69 -24.00 -10.78 10.43
C PRO A 69 -23.58 -12.07 11.14
N VAL A 70 -22.38 -12.56 10.84
CA VAL A 70 -21.83 -13.76 11.46
C VAL A 70 -21.52 -13.48 12.93
N LEU A 71 -20.91 -12.33 13.24
CA LEU A 71 -20.56 -11.93 14.60
C LEU A 71 -21.81 -11.73 15.48
N PHE A 72 -22.84 -11.06 14.98
CA PHE A 72 -24.02 -10.72 15.78
C PHE A 72 -25.03 -11.86 15.86
N TYR A 73 -25.37 -12.49 14.74
CA TYR A 73 -26.40 -13.54 14.72
C TYR A 73 -25.83 -14.95 14.92
N GLY A 74 -24.58 -15.19 14.50
CA GLY A 74 -23.92 -16.49 14.67
C GLY A 74 -23.30 -16.66 16.05
N PHE A 75 -22.63 -15.62 16.56
CA PHE A 75 -21.94 -15.66 17.86
C PHE A 75 -22.67 -14.90 18.99
N GLY A 76 -23.78 -14.22 18.69
CA GLY A 76 -24.58 -13.51 19.69
C GLY A 76 -23.90 -12.27 20.28
N LEU A 77 -22.89 -11.71 19.59
CA LEU A 77 -22.16 -10.56 20.08
C LEU A 77 -23.01 -9.27 19.97
N PRO A 78 -23.07 -8.43 21.01
CA PRO A 78 -23.71 -7.13 20.91
C PRO A 78 -22.87 -6.19 20.02
N MET A 79 -23.53 -5.29 19.28
CA MET A 79 -22.83 -4.31 18.44
C MET A 79 -22.09 -3.28 19.30
N ALA A 80 -22.74 -2.83 20.37
CA ALA A 80 -22.20 -1.92 21.34
C ALA A 80 -22.76 -2.23 22.73
N HIS A 81 -21.89 -2.15 23.74
CA HIS A 81 -22.28 -2.24 25.14
C HIS A 81 -22.15 -0.84 25.74
N LEU A 82 -23.27 -0.21 26.08
CA LEU A 82 -23.33 1.17 26.58
C LEU A 82 -24.09 1.19 27.89
N ASN A 83 -23.44 1.63 28.97
CA ASN A 83 -24.05 1.78 30.31
C ASN A 83 -24.77 0.51 30.81
N GLY A 84 -24.23 -0.69 30.54
CA GLY A 84 -24.84 -1.96 30.94
C GLY A 84 -25.96 -2.46 30.03
N VAL A 85 -26.26 -1.75 28.94
CA VAL A 85 -27.27 -2.14 27.94
C VAL A 85 -26.58 -2.61 26.67
N ASP A 86 -26.92 -3.82 26.26
CA ASP A 86 -26.50 -4.40 24.98
C ASP A 86 -27.39 -3.89 23.85
N ILE A 87 -26.76 -3.24 22.87
CA ILE A 87 -27.44 -2.75 21.68
C ILE A 87 -27.25 -3.77 20.56
N PHE A 88 -28.36 -4.33 20.09
CA PHE A 88 -28.40 -5.22 18.94
C PHE A 88 -28.98 -4.50 17.73
N LEU A 89 -28.43 -4.76 16.54
CA LEU A 89 -29.08 -4.31 15.31
C LEU A 89 -30.29 -5.21 15.02
N PRO A 90 -31.38 -4.64 14.51
CA PRO A 90 -32.45 -5.43 13.90
C PRO A 90 -31.95 -6.29 12.73
N GLY A 91 -32.50 -7.51 12.61
CA GLY A 91 -32.18 -8.53 11.58
C GLY A 91 -32.03 -8.00 10.16
N TRP A 92 -32.89 -7.07 9.78
CA TRP A 92 -32.98 -6.52 8.42
C TRP A 92 -31.81 -5.58 8.05
N TYR A 93 -31.03 -5.10 9.02
CA TYR A 93 -29.82 -4.31 8.74
C TYR A 93 -28.64 -5.17 8.26
N ALA A 94 -28.67 -6.48 8.50
CA ALA A 94 -27.59 -7.39 8.13
C ALA A 94 -27.19 -7.34 6.64
N PRO A 95 -28.11 -7.42 5.66
CA PRO A 95 -27.75 -7.28 4.25
C PRO A 95 -27.17 -5.90 3.91
N LEU A 96 -27.64 -4.84 4.58
CA LEU A 96 -27.17 -3.48 4.33
C LEU A 96 -25.70 -3.31 4.75
N THR A 97 -25.29 -3.86 5.90
CA THR A 97 -23.89 -3.78 6.36
C THR A 97 -22.94 -4.57 5.46
N VAL A 98 -23.38 -5.73 4.95
CA VAL A 98 -22.59 -6.53 3.99
C VAL A 98 -22.43 -5.79 2.68
N VAL A 99 -23.52 -5.23 2.12
CA VAL A 99 -23.46 -4.43 0.89
C VAL A 99 -22.55 -3.22 1.08
N ALA A 100 -22.66 -2.52 2.21
CA ALA A 100 -21.77 -1.40 2.54
C ALA A 100 -20.30 -1.84 2.60
N GLY A 101 -20.00 -2.99 3.23
CA GLY A 101 -18.66 -3.57 3.27
C GLY A 101 -18.11 -3.93 1.88
N ILE A 102 -18.94 -4.51 1.01
CA ILE A 102 -18.57 -4.84 -0.38
C ILE A 102 -18.31 -3.57 -1.20
N LEU A 103 -19.17 -2.56 -1.09
CA LEU A 103 -18.98 -1.27 -1.76
C LEU A 103 -17.70 -0.59 -1.30
N LEU A 104 -17.43 -0.61 0.01
CA LEU A 104 -16.20 -0.08 0.58
C LEU A 104 -14.96 -0.85 0.10
N LEU A 105 -15.05 -2.17 -0.07
CA LEU A 105 -13.98 -2.98 -0.64
C LEU A 105 -13.67 -2.55 -2.07
N ILE A 106 -14.70 -2.41 -2.90
CA ILE A 106 -14.55 -1.95 -4.29
C ILE A 106 -13.90 -0.57 -4.30
N LEU A 107 -14.37 0.36 -3.46
CA LEU A 107 -13.78 1.70 -3.35
C LEU A 107 -12.31 1.62 -2.94
N THR A 108 -11.97 0.76 -1.98
CA THR A 108 -10.59 0.56 -1.50
C THR A 108 -9.68 0.05 -2.62
N LEU A 109 -10.15 -0.85 -3.49
CA LEU A 109 -9.38 -1.32 -4.65
C LEU A 109 -9.13 -0.21 -5.68
N HIS A 110 -10.11 0.66 -5.92
CA HIS A 110 -9.94 1.82 -6.79
C HIS A 110 -8.94 2.82 -6.20
N LEU A 111 -8.99 3.02 -4.88
CA LEU A 111 -8.05 3.86 -4.15
C LEU A 111 -6.61 3.28 -4.21
N ALA A 112 -6.46 1.95 -4.09
CA ALA A 112 -5.18 1.24 -4.28
C ALA A 112 -4.60 1.47 -5.67
N LYS A 113 -5.41 1.36 -6.72
CA LYS A 113 -4.99 1.64 -8.08
C LYS A 113 -4.54 3.11 -8.25
N GLY A 114 -5.29 4.05 -7.68
CA GLY A 114 -4.96 5.48 -7.72
C GLY A 114 -3.64 5.80 -7.02
N LEU A 115 -3.44 5.28 -5.81
CA LEU A 115 -2.20 5.46 -5.04
C LEU A 115 -1.00 4.80 -5.73
N GLY A 116 -1.19 3.64 -6.36
CA GLY A 116 -0.14 2.99 -7.16
C GLY A 116 0.32 3.85 -8.34
N TYR A 117 -0.61 4.53 -9.02
CA TYR A 117 -0.28 5.47 -10.10
C TYR A 117 0.50 6.68 -9.59
N LEU A 118 0.07 7.28 -8.47
CA LEU A 118 0.77 8.40 -7.84
C LEU A 118 2.20 8.03 -7.42
N HIS A 119 2.36 6.85 -6.83
CA HIS A 119 3.66 6.32 -6.45
C HIS A 119 4.59 6.09 -7.66
N GLY A 120 4.05 5.48 -8.72
CA GLY A 120 4.80 5.27 -9.98
C GLY A 120 5.23 6.59 -10.63
N ARG A 121 4.40 7.64 -10.55
CA ARG A 121 4.76 8.98 -11.04
C ARG A 121 5.87 9.62 -10.21
N LEU A 122 5.83 9.50 -8.89
CA LEU A 122 6.88 10.01 -8.00
C LEU A 122 8.21 9.30 -8.25
N ALA A 123 8.19 7.97 -8.38
CA ALA A 123 9.35 7.18 -8.75
C ALA A 123 9.90 7.60 -10.13
N LYS A 124 9.03 7.84 -11.12
CA LYS A 124 9.44 8.30 -12.45
C LYS A 124 10.15 9.66 -12.38
N VAL A 125 9.58 10.64 -11.68
CA VAL A 125 10.18 11.99 -11.56
C VAL A 125 11.53 11.96 -10.83
N MET A 126 11.69 11.10 -9.83
CA MET A 126 12.91 11.06 -9.02
C MET A 126 14.00 10.14 -9.57
N LEU A 127 13.64 9.08 -10.31
CA LEU A 127 14.57 8.00 -10.69
C LEU A 127 14.72 7.78 -12.20
N VAL A 128 13.77 8.24 -13.02
CA VAL A 128 13.86 8.08 -14.48
C VAL A 128 14.60 9.27 -15.06
N LYS A 129 15.58 8.93 -15.88
CA LYS A 129 16.48 9.82 -16.61
C LYS A 129 15.71 10.49 -17.77
N ASP A 130 15.95 11.77 -18.01
CA ASP A 130 15.89 12.31 -19.37
C ASP A 130 17.17 11.91 -20.14
#